data_AF-A0A699SQT4-F1
#
_entry.id   AF-A0A699SQT4-F1
#
_cell.length_a   1.000
_cell.length_b   1.000
_cell.length_c   1.000
_cell.angle_alpha   90.00
_cell.angle_beta   90.00
_cell.angle_gamma   90.00
#
_symmetry.space_group_name_H-M   'P 1'
#
loop_
_entity.id
_entity.type
_entity.pdbx_description
1 polymer ?
#
loop_
_entity_poly.entity_id
_entity_poly.type
_entity_poly.pdbx_seq_one_letter_code
_entity_poly.pdbx_strand_id
1 'polypeptide(L)'
;MQTQTSNTLHNAIMEAGSKDRPPMLAPGNYIQWKSRIKRYIDTKPNRELIYFCLTNPPYELGWKEKFVLDSEGNPTSATEKV
;
A
#
# COMPACT_ATOMS: atom_id res chain seq x y z
N MET A 1 4.13 11.38 18.32
CA MET A 1 3.81 10.65 19.57
C MET A 1 2.69 9.64 19.31
N GLN A 2 3.03 8.42 18.90
CA GLN A 2 2.03 7.34 18.71
C GLN A 2 1.53 6.87 20.09
N THR A 3 0.21 6.81 20.29
CA THR A 3 -0.37 6.39 21.57
C THR A 3 -0.34 4.87 21.69
N GLN A 4 -0.11 4.38 22.91
CA GLN A 4 -0.03 2.95 23.25
C GLN A 4 -1.26 2.15 22.77
N THR A 5 -2.41 2.82 22.65
CA THR A 5 -3.66 2.27 22.12
C THR A 5 -3.60 1.98 20.62
N SER A 6 -2.97 2.84 19.82
CA SER A 6 -2.85 2.66 18.37
C SER A 6 -1.97 1.45 18.03
N ASN A 7 -0.86 1.29 18.76
CA ASN A 7 0.06 0.17 18.57
C ASN A 7 -0.57 -1.16 18.99
N THR A 8 -1.37 -1.15 20.06
CA THR A 8 -2.12 -2.34 20.50
C THR A 8 -3.17 -2.77 19.48
N LEU A 9 -3.93 -1.81 18.92
CA LEU A 9 -4.94 -2.10 17.90
C LEU A 9 -4.30 -2.62 16.60
N HIS A 10 -3.20 -2.00 16.18
CA HIS A 10 -2.44 -2.42 15.00
C HIS A 10 -1.93 -3.86 15.12
N ASN A 11 -1.34 -4.20 16.27
CA ASN A 11 -0.84 -5.55 16.53
C ASN A 11 -1.96 -6.59 16.60
N ALA A 12 -3.11 -6.25 17.20
CA ALA A 12 -4.26 -7.15 17.26
C ALA A 12 -4.85 -7.46 15.87
N ILE A 13 -4.89 -6.47 14.96
CA ILE A 13 -5.33 -6.65 13.58
C ILE A 13 -4.36 -7.55 12.79
N MET A 14 -3.05 -7.33 12.97
CA MET A 14 -2.01 -8.16 12.35
C MET A 14 -2.08 -9.61 12.85
N GLU A 15 -2.23 -9.83 14.15
CA GLU A 15 -2.33 -11.16 14.76
C GLU A 15 -3.60 -11.91 14.32
N ALA A 16 -4.77 -11.26 14.35
CA ALA A 16 -6.04 -11.87 13.97
C ALA A 16 -6.09 -12.33 12.50
N GLY A 17 -5.29 -11.71 11.62
CA GLY A 17 -5.19 -12.07 10.20
C GLY A 17 -4.05 -13.05 9.85
N SER A 18 -3.18 -13.39 10.81
CA SER A 18 -1.90 -14.09 10.55
C SER A 18 -1.95 -15.62 10.68
N LYS A 19 -2.97 -16.18 11.34
CA LYS A 19 -2.97 -17.60 11.73
C LYS A 19 -3.03 -18.58 10.55
N ASP A 20 -3.69 -18.20 9.46
CA ASP A 20 -3.92 -19.06 8.29
C ASP A 20 -3.55 -18.40 6.94
N ARG A 21 -3.10 -17.14 6.95
CA ARG A 21 -2.72 -16.41 5.74
C ARG A 21 -1.22 -16.10 5.76
N PRO A 22 -0.48 -16.39 4.68
CA PRO A 22 0.87 -15.88 4.52
C PRO A 22 0.85 -14.35 4.72
N PRO A 23 1.79 -13.76 5.48
CA PRO A 23 1.81 -12.32 5.73
C PRO A 23 1.99 -11.61 4.38
N MET A 24 0.87 -11.18 3.81
CA MET A 24 0.80 -10.63 2.46
C MET A 24 1.50 -9.26 2.40
N LEU A 25 1.77 -8.66 3.57
CA LEU A 25 2.17 -7.26 3.74
C LEU A 25 3.26 -7.08 4.82
N ALA A 26 4.22 -8.00 4.95
CA ALA A 26 5.45 -7.62 5.67
C ALA A 26 6.10 -6.45 4.89
N PRO A 27 6.55 -5.35 5.53
CA PRO A 27 7.08 -4.18 4.82
C PRO A 27 8.19 -4.49 3.80
N GLY A 28 9.04 -5.49 4.10
CA GLY A 28 10.08 -5.97 3.18
C GLY A 28 9.55 -6.73 1.95
N ASN A 29 8.32 -7.23 2.01
CA ASN A 29 7.69 -7.97 0.92
C ASN A 29 7.05 -7.02 -0.12
N TYR A 30 6.86 -5.72 0.18
CA TYR A 30 6.25 -4.77 -0.74
C TYR A 30 7.08 -4.59 -2.03
N ILE A 31 8.40 -4.43 -1.88
CA ILE A 31 9.34 -4.31 -3.01
C ILE A 31 9.31 -5.60 -3.87
N GLN A 32 9.26 -6.77 -3.22
CA GLN A 32 9.19 -8.05 -3.91
C GLN A 32 7.87 -8.24 -4.65
N TRP A 33 6.74 -7.86 -4.03
CA TRP A 33 5.41 -7.92 -4.65
C TRP A 33 5.31 -7.01 -5.87
N LYS A 34 5.85 -5.79 -5.79
CA LYS A 34 5.89 -4.86 -6.93
C LYS A 34 6.62 -5.47 -8.13
N SER A 35 7.78 -6.09 -7.92
CA SER A 35 8.52 -6.79 -8.98
C SER A 35 7.80 -8.03 -9.52
N ARG A 36 7.13 -8.80 -8.66
CA ARG A 36 6.34 -9.97 -9.07
C ARG A 36 5.15 -9.57 -9.94
N ILE A 37 4.43 -8.52 -9.56
CA ILE A 37 3.31 -7.98 -10.33
C ILE A 37 3.82 -7.48 -11.69
N LYS A 38 4.91 -6.72 -11.71
CA LYS A 38 5.50 -6.24 -12.97
C LYS A 38 5.84 -7.39 -13.92
N ARG A 39 6.57 -8.39 -13.43
CA ARG A 39 6.92 -9.58 -14.23
C ARG A 39 5.70 -10.33 -14.74
N TYR A 40 4.65 -10.45 -13.91
CA TYR A 40 3.41 -11.09 -14.33
C TYR A 40 2.77 -10.32 -15.50
N ILE A 41 2.63 -8.99 -15.39
CA ILE A 41 2.05 -8.13 -16.44
C ILE A 41 2.85 -8.25 -17.74
N ASP A 42 4.18 -8.17 -17.66
CA ASP A 42 5.05 -8.19 -18.85
C ASP A 42 4.91 -9.49 -19.68
N THR A 43 4.51 -10.59 -19.06
CA THR A 43 4.28 -11.89 -19.74
C THR A 43 2.89 -12.03 -20.38
N LYS A 44 1.97 -11.07 -20.18
CA LYS A 44 0.60 -11.20 -20.69
C LYS A 44 0.42 -10.58 -22.08
N PRO A 45 -0.42 -11.18 -22.94
CA PRO A 45 -0.71 -10.63 -24.27
C PRO A 45 -1.47 -9.30 -24.21
N ASN A 46 -2.19 -9.03 -23.13
CA ASN A 46 -2.92 -7.78 -22.88
C ASN A 46 -2.18 -6.81 -21.95
N ARG A 47 -0.84 -6.91 -21.84
CA ARG A 47 -0.03 -6.06 -20.94
C ARG A 47 -0.30 -4.56 -21.13
N GLU A 48 -0.48 -4.11 -22.38
CA GLU A 48 -0.70 -2.69 -22.71
C GLU A 48 -2.01 -2.18 -22.10
N LEU A 49 -3.08 -2.99 -22.18
CA LEU A 49 -4.37 -2.67 -21.57
C LEU A 49 -4.27 -2.65 -20.04
N ILE A 50 -3.52 -3.58 -19.46
CA ILE A 50 -3.30 -3.61 -18.00
C ILE A 50 -2.53 -2.36 -17.56
N TYR A 51 -1.46 -1.98 -18.25
CA TYR A 51 -0.73 -0.74 -17.97
C TYR A 51 -1.64 0.49 -18.13
N PHE A 52 -2.44 0.55 -19.19
CA PHE A 52 -3.39 1.64 -19.41
C PHE A 52 -4.40 1.80 -18.27
N CYS A 53 -4.95 0.70 -17.73
CA CYS A 53 -5.87 0.75 -16.60
C CYS A 53 -5.18 1.13 -15.28
N LEU A 54 -3.88 0.83 -15.12
CA LEU A 54 -3.11 1.24 -13.94
C LEU A 54 -2.77 2.73 -13.97
N THR A 55 -2.49 3.28 -15.15
CA THR A 55 -2.19 4.72 -15.33
C THR A 55 -3.45 5.56 -15.40
N ASN A 56 -4.57 4.99 -15.87
CA ASN A 56 -5.87 5.64 -16.00
C ASN A 56 -6.92 4.81 -15.25
N PRO A 57 -6.90 4.82 -13.90
CA PRO A 57 -7.85 4.04 -13.13
C PRO A 57 -9.28 4.52 -13.45
N PRO A 58 -10.26 3.59 -13.59
CA PRO A 58 -11.64 3.91 -13.97
C PRO A 58 -12.39 4.71 -12.89
N TYR A 59 -11.81 4.78 -11.69
CA TYR A 59 -12.28 5.62 -10.61
C TYR A 59 -11.15 6.55 -10.23
N GLU A 60 -11.48 7.82 -9.98
CA GLU A 60 -10.61 8.65 -9.17
C GLU A 60 -10.50 7.95 -7.82
N LEU A 61 -9.35 7.34 -7.61
CA LEU A 61 -8.85 7.06 -6.29
C LEU A 61 -8.80 8.44 -5.64
N GLY A 62 -9.84 8.81 -4.87
CA GLY A 62 -10.00 10.09 -4.16
C GLY A 62 -8.97 10.27 -3.06
N TRP A 63 -7.77 9.78 -3.28
CA TRP A 63 -6.62 9.78 -2.42
C TRP A 63 -5.74 10.92 -2.91
N LYS A 64 -5.86 12.08 -2.27
CA LYS A 64 -4.88 13.14 -2.48
C LYS A 64 -3.68 12.78 -1.63
N GLU A 65 -2.53 12.60 -2.27
CA GLU A 65 -1.26 12.62 -1.56
C GLU A 65 -1.07 14.04 -1.06
N LYS A 66 -1.16 14.23 0.27
CA LYS A 66 -0.75 15.47 0.90
C LYS A 66 0.55 15.23 1.63
N PHE A 67 1.48 16.17 1.45
CA PHE A 67 2.68 16.21 2.27
C PHE A 67 2.27 16.73 3.65
N VAL A 68 2.32 15.86 4.65
CA VAL A 68 2.14 16.21 6.06
C VAL A 68 3.52 16.25 6.69
N LEU A 69 3.82 17.33 7.41
CA LEU A 69 5.02 17.39 8.22
C LEU A 69 4.81 16.54 9.47
N ASP A 70 5.75 15.64 9.76
CA ASP A 70 5.77 14.92 11.03
C ASP A 70 6.18 15.85 12.19
N SER A 71 6.20 15.32 13.42
CA SER A 71 6.60 16.11 14.59
C SER A 71 8.07 16.58 14.58
N GLU A 72 8.87 16.06 13.65
CA GLU A 72 10.28 16.40 13.45
C GLU A 72 10.48 17.35 12.26
N GLY A 73 9.40 17.70 11.55
CA GLY A 73 9.42 18.60 10.40
C GLY A 73 9.80 17.92 9.08
N ASN A 74 9.82 16.58 9.01
CA ASN A 74 10.10 15.87 7.78
C ASN A 74 8.82 15.68 6.95
N PRO A 75 8.89 15.84 5.61
CA PRO A 75 7.75 15.60 4.75
C PRO A 75 7.41 14.11 4.70
N THR A 76 6.25 13.76 5.25
CA THR A 76 5.68 12.42 5.17
C THR A 76 4.46 12.45 4.25
N SER A 77 4.40 11.54 3.27
CA SER A 77 3.22 11.39 2.43
C SER A 77 2.07 10.79 3.24
N ALA A 78 1.03 11.56 3.51
CA ALA A 78 -0.20 11.07 4.11
C ALA A 78 -1.28 11.00 3.04
N THR A 79 -1.95 9.85 2.95
CA THR A 79 -3.03 9.64 1.99
C THR A 79 -4.35 10.03 2.63
N GLU A 80 -4.96 11.12 2.16
CA GLU A 80 -6.26 11.60 2.64
C GLU A 80 -7.35 11.20 1.63
N LYS A 81 -8.41 10.54 2.13
CA LYS A 81 -9.61 10.28 1.32
C LYS A 81 -10.41 11.58 1.21
N VAL A 82 -10.71 11.99 -0.01
CA VAL A 82 -11.62 13.08 -0.39
C VAL A 82 -13.06 12.61 -0.24
#